data_AF-A0A292QKS3-F1
#
_entry.id   AF-A0A292QKS3-F1
#
_cell.length_a   1.000
_cell.length_b   1.000
_cell.length_c   1.000
_cell.angle_alpha   90.00
_cell.angle_beta   90.00
_cell.angle_gamma   90.00
#
_symmetry.space_group_name_H-M   'P 1'
#
loop_
_entity.id
_entity.type
_entity.pdbx_description
1 polymer ?
#
loop_
_entity_poly.entity_id
_entity_poly.type
_entity_poly.pdbx_seq_one_letter_code
_entity_poly.pdbx_strand_id
1 'polypeptide(L)'
;MRINNVQSNQNFGMALKINSKLYPEIEKSGLSHIKKLENLGDDVKNVKMYDVCLEKDAYDLKIRSANPNDNTDYLGNFRREESNLGKWHEFTCNSSGCEDTYGGYNPNEPQIFRTLYGKNAADEYKKFKEFDMYKQIGELSKLLEKRDKNNIAIREARKAKKAAELEEAKAGELRLKKATNDLMDKYKADFPEEQFEKKGIFRRFLDKFKR
;
A
#
# COMPACT_ATOMS: atom_id res chain seq x y z
N MET A 1 -9.44 18.99 43.34
CA MET A 1 -9.75 18.31 42.07
C MET A 1 -9.43 19.25 40.92
N ARG A 2 -8.28 19.03 40.26
CA ARG A 2 -7.94 19.34 38.86
C ARG A 2 -6.57 18.70 38.67
N ILE A 3 -6.59 17.50 38.10
CA ILE A 3 -5.39 16.72 37.78
C ILE A 3 -4.74 17.42 36.58
N ASN A 4 -3.49 17.79 36.77
CA ASN A 4 -2.64 18.47 35.81
C ASN A 4 -2.27 17.56 34.64
N ASN A 5 -1.91 18.25 33.55
CA ASN A 5 -1.05 17.85 32.46
C ASN A 5 -1.63 16.87 31.44
N VAL A 6 -2.25 17.48 30.42
CA VAL A 6 -1.91 17.29 29.00
C VAL A 6 -0.76 16.28 28.83
N GLN A 7 -1.14 15.07 28.42
CA GLN A 7 -0.24 13.94 28.23
C GLN A 7 0.86 14.27 27.21
N SER A 8 2.08 14.20 27.73
CA SER A 8 3.37 13.92 27.08
C SER A 8 3.75 14.73 25.84
N ASN A 9 4.74 15.59 26.06
CA ASN A 9 5.67 16.14 25.09
C ASN A 9 6.09 15.12 24.00
N GLN A 10 6.01 15.58 22.75
CA GLN A 10 6.92 15.33 21.64
C GLN A 10 8.15 14.43 21.93
N ASN A 11 8.00 13.11 21.75
CA ASN A 11 9.12 12.22 21.44
C ASN A 11 8.94 11.70 20.01
N PHE A 12 9.00 12.60 19.03
CA PHE A 12 9.24 12.20 17.65
C PHE A 12 10.70 11.78 17.53
N GLY A 13 10.95 10.46 17.45
CA GLY A 13 12.26 9.89 17.14
C GLY A 13 12.80 8.93 18.20
N MET A 14 12.18 7.76 18.38
CA MET A 14 12.87 6.63 19.01
C MET A 14 12.62 5.36 18.23
N ALA A 15 13.44 5.17 17.19
CA ALA A 15 13.42 3.96 16.37
C ALA A 15 14.29 2.84 16.94
N LEU A 16 14.99 3.01 18.07
CA LEU A 16 15.55 1.89 18.84
C LEU A 16 14.85 1.81 20.19
N LYS A 17 14.21 0.67 20.48
CA LYS A 17 13.49 0.38 21.72
C LYS A 17 14.11 -0.82 22.41
N ILE A 18 14.51 -0.64 23.66
CA ILE A 18 15.14 -1.69 24.45
C ILE A 18 14.23 -1.99 25.65
N ASN A 19 13.84 -3.25 25.80
CA ASN A 19 13.11 -3.70 26.98
C ASN A 19 13.99 -3.51 28.23
N SER A 20 13.50 -2.77 29.23
CA SER A 20 14.26 -2.45 30.44
C SER A 20 14.70 -3.69 31.24
N LYS A 21 14.00 -4.82 31.09
CA LYS A 21 14.44 -6.08 31.71
C LYS A 21 15.78 -6.59 31.17
N LEU A 22 16.22 -6.12 30.00
CA LEU A 22 17.46 -6.52 29.34
C LEU A 22 18.68 -5.69 29.78
N TYR A 23 18.52 -4.62 30.58
CA TYR A 23 19.64 -3.79 31.03
C TYR A 23 20.81 -4.60 31.62
N PRO A 24 20.58 -5.57 32.55
CA PRO A 24 21.68 -6.35 33.11
C PRO A 24 22.40 -7.23 32.08
N GLU A 25 21.71 -7.67 31.03
CA GLU A 25 22.30 -8.50 29.98
C GLU A 25 23.10 -7.63 28.99
N ILE A 26 22.57 -6.45 28.65
CA ILE A 26 23.24 -5.46 27.80
C ILE A 26 24.50 -4.94 28.48
N GLU A 27 24.48 -4.66 29.78
CA GLU A 27 25.68 -4.27 30.52
C GLU A 27 26.78 -5.34 30.44
N LYS A 28 26.40 -6.62 30.54
CA LYS A 28 27.32 -7.76 30.43
C LYS A 28 27.79 -8.06 29.00
N SER A 29 27.09 -7.59 27.98
CA SER A 29 27.45 -7.79 26.56
C SER A 29 28.75 -7.07 26.14
N GLY A 30 29.22 -6.14 26.98
CA GLY A 30 30.46 -5.40 26.79
C GLY A 30 30.33 -4.16 25.90
N LEU A 31 31.32 -3.26 26.03
CA LEU A 31 31.33 -1.95 25.39
C LEU A 31 31.18 -1.98 23.86
N SER A 32 31.69 -3.03 23.22
CA SER A 32 31.60 -3.19 21.76
C SER A 32 30.15 -3.33 21.29
N HIS A 33 29.34 -4.11 22.00
CA HIS A 33 27.92 -4.30 21.68
C HIS A 33 27.11 -3.03 21.97
N ILE A 34 27.37 -2.39 23.11
CA ILE A 34 26.73 -1.12 23.48
C ILE A 34 26.97 -0.06 22.41
N LYS A 35 28.20 0.10 21.93
CA LYS A 35 28.53 1.04 20.83
C LYS A 35 27.80 0.71 19.53
N LYS A 36 27.62 -0.58 19.20
CA LYS A 36 26.84 -0.98 18.02
C LYS A 36 25.38 -0.60 18.16
N LEU A 37 24.80 -0.76 19.36
CA LEU A 37 23.43 -0.35 19.65
C LEU A 37 23.27 1.18 19.62
N GLU A 38 24.23 1.95 20.16
CA GLU A 38 24.24 3.41 20.05
C GLU A 38 24.26 3.87 18.59
N ASN A 39 25.22 3.35 17.80
CA ASN A 39 25.32 3.66 16.38
C ASN A 39 24.05 3.29 15.61
N LEU A 40 23.45 2.15 15.93
CA LEU A 40 22.18 1.73 15.34
C LEU A 40 21.07 2.73 15.71
N GLY A 41 20.96 3.12 16.98
CA GLY A 41 20.00 4.12 17.44
C GLY A 41 20.14 5.44 16.69
N ASP A 42 21.37 5.91 16.48
CA ASP A 42 21.66 7.09 15.67
C ASP A 42 21.27 6.93 14.19
N ASP A 43 21.53 5.75 13.62
CA ASP A 43 21.21 5.42 12.23
C ASP A 43 19.70 5.44 11.97
N VAL A 44 18.89 5.02 12.96
CA VAL A 44 17.45 4.90 12.81
C VAL A 44 16.64 6.05 13.41
N LYS A 45 17.26 7.02 14.11
CA LYS A 45 16.55 8.09 14.84
C LYS A 45 15.45 8.85 14.07
N ASN A 46 15.56 8.92 12.75
CA ASN A 46 14.61 9.60 11.87
C ASN A 46 13.52 8.70 11.27
N VAL A 47 13.58 7.38 11.51
CA VAL A 47 12.54 6.43 11.10
C VAL A 47 11.35 6.59 12.06
N LYS A 48 10.15 6.73 11.49
CA LYS A 48 8.92 7.07 12.21
C LYS A 48 7.88 5.97 12.17
N MET A 49 7.85 5.19 11.08
CA MET A 49 6.84 4.15 10.88
C MET A 49 7.25 2.78 11.43
N TYR A 50 8.52 2.63 11.82
CA TYR A 50 9.10 1.37 12.25
C TYR A 50 10.04 1.57 13.42
N ASP A 51 9.99 0.64 14.36
CA ASP A 51 10.88 0.56 15.51
C ASP A 51 11.78 -0.65 15.37
N VAL A 52 13.07 -0.48 15.65
CA VAL A 52 14.02 -1.55 15.92
C VAL A 52 13.96 -1.87 17.41
N CYS A 53 13.76 -3.13 17.78
CA CYS A 53 13.43 -3.52 19.15
C CYS A 53 14.35 -4.64 19.68
N LEU A 54 14.82 -4.51 20.91
CA LEU A 54 15.31 -5.63 21.75
C LEU A 54 14.20 -6.01 22.74
N GLU A 55 13.55 -7.15 22.51
CA GLU A 55 12.35 -7.55 23.25
C GLU A 55 12.59 -8.65 24.29
N LYS A 56 13.32 -9.70 23.90
CA LYS A 56 13.43 -10.97 24.63
C LYS A 56 14.83 -11.27 25.14
N ASP A 57 15.85 -10.92 24.37
CA ASP A 57 17.26 -11.08 24.71
C ASP A 57 18.07 -9.90 24.14
N ALA A 58 19.32 -9.75 24.58
CA ALA A 58 20.17 -8.62 24.24
C ALA A 58 20.73 -8.64 22.79
N TYR A 59 20.50 -9.69 22.01
CA TYR A 59 21.10 -9.91 20.69
C TYR A 59 20.07 -10.11 19.56
N ASP A 60 18.84 -10.51 19.88
CA ASP A 60 17.71 -10.68 18.95
C ASP A 60 16.99 -9.36 18.72
N LEU A 61 17.53 -8.59 17.78
CA LEU A 61 16.87 -7.40 17.27
C LEU A 61 15.67 -7.78 16.40
N LYS A 62 14.61 -6.99 16.48
CA LYS A 62 13.43 -7.08 15.61
C LYS A 62 13.11 -5.76 14.98
N ILE A 63 12.36 -5.78 13.89
CA ILE A 63 11.75 -4.58 13.32
C ILE A 63 10.24 -4.70 13.46
N ARG A 64 9.63 -3.79 14.21
CA ARG A 64 8.19 -3.70 14.46
C ARG A 64 7.61 -2.48 13.78
N SER A 65 6.34 -2.56 13.41
CA SER A 65 5.61 -1.37 12.99
C SER A 65 5.36 -0.47 14.20
N ALA A 66 5.39 0.84 13.99
CA ALA A 66 4.96 1.80 15.01
C ALA A 66 3.43 1.73 15.26
N ASN A 67 2.67 1.04 14.40
CA ASN A 67 1.26 0.75 14.62
C ASN A 67 1.09 -0.34 15.69
N PRO A 68 0.47 -0.05 16.84
CA PRO A 68 0.34 -1.02 17.94
C PRO A 68 -0.52 -2.25 17.60
N ASN A 69 -1.31 -2.18 16.53
CA ASN A 69 -2.12 -3.31 16.08
C ASN A 69 -1.35 -4.27 15.16
N ASP A 70 -0.11 -3.94 14.78
CA ASP A 70 0.72 -4.76 13.90
C ASP A 70 1.88 -5.39 14.69
N ASN A 71 1.72 -6.68 14.98
CA ASN A 71 2.70 -7.48 15.72
C ASN A 71 3.68 -8.23 14.79
N THR A 72 3.80 -7.82 13.54
CA THR A 72 4.70 -8.46 12.57
C THR A 72 6.16 -8.27 12.97
N ASP A 73 6.97 -9.31 12.81
CA ASP A 73 8.42 -9.21 12.87
C ASP A 73 8.95 -9.04 11.45
N TYR A 74 9.17 -7.79 11.05
CA TYR A 74 9.59 -7.46 9.68
C TYR A 74 11.01 -7.92 9.39
N LEU A 75 11.91 -7.92 10.39
CA LEU A 75 13.26 -8.46 10.22
C LEU A 75 13.19 -9.98 10.04
N GLY A 76 12.45 -10.68 10.89
CA GLY A 76 12.24 -12.12 10.77
C GLY A 76 11.59 -12.52 9.45
N ASN A 77 10.58 -11.78 8.98
CA ASN A 77 9.98 -11.99 7.67
C ASN A 77 11.01 -11.82 6.54
N PHE A 78 11.81 -10.76 6.60
CA PHE A 78 12.86 -10.49 5.62
C PHE A 78 13.92 -11.59 5.59
N ARG A 79 14.39 -12.06 6.76
CA ARG A 79 15.37 -13.16 6.84
C ARG A 79 14.80 -14.49 6.33
N ARG A 80 13.50 -14.75 6.53
CA ARG A 80 12.81 -15.92 5.96
C ARG A 80 12.64 -15.82 4.45
N GLU A 81 12.40 -14.62 3.93
CA GLU A 81 12.41 -14.39 2.49
C GLU A 81 13.81 -14.61 1.91
N GLU A 82 14.84 -14.01 2.53
CA GLU A 82 16.24 -14.17 2.13
C GLU A 82 16.66 -15.64 2.09
N SER A 83 16.26 -16.44 3.06
CA SER A 83 16.62 -17.86 3.12
C SER A 83 15.98 -18.70 2.01
N ASN A 84 14.99 -18.16 1.29
CA ASN A 84 14.29 -18.82 0.20
C ASN A 84 14.66 -18.30 -1.19
N LEU A 85 15.50 -17.27 -1.29
CA LEU A 85 15.92 -16.70 -2.58
C LEU A 85 16.61 -17.74 -3.47
N GLY A 86 16.29 -17.71 -4.76
CA GLY A 86 16.84 -18.61 -5.78
C GLY A 86 16.45 -20.10 -5.62
N LYS A 87 15.68 -20.46 -4.58
CA LYS A 87 15.21 -21.85 -4.38
C LYS A 87 13.99 -22.13 -5.23
N TRP A 88 13.89 -23.36 -5.73
CA TRP A 88 12.67 -23.85 -6.35
C TRP A 88 11.53 -23.88 -5.33
N HIS A 89 10.35 -23.47 -5.76
CA HIS A 89 9.11 -23.52 -5.00
C HIS A 89 7.97 -24.03 -5.87
N GLU A 90 7.09 -24.82 -5.27
CA GLU A 90 5.87 -25.33 -5.89
C GLU A 90 4.68 -24.88 -5.07
N PHE A 91 3.63 -24.44 -5.74
CA PHE A 91 2.33 -24.19 -5.12
C PHE A 91 1.24 -24.93 -5.87
N THR A 92 0.33 -25.51 -5.10
CA THR A 92 -0.84 -26.20 -5.62
C THR A 92 -2.04 -25.27 -5.53
N CYS A 93 -2.67 -24.98 -6.66
CA CYS A 93 -3.87 -24.16 -6.69
C CYS A 93 -5.11 -25.05 -6.60
N ASN A 94 -5.70 -25.17 -5.42
CA ASN A 94 -7.00 -25.81 -5.25
C ASN A 94 -8.12 -24.83 -5.62
N SER A 95 -8.33 -24.62 -6.92
CA SER A 95 -9.55 -23.99 -7.41
C SER A 95 -10.38 -25.04 -8.15
N SER A 96 -11.51 -25.42 -7.55
CA SER A 96 -12.60 -26.13 -8.24
C SER A 96 -12.24 -27.49 -8.88
N GLY A 97 -11.48 -28.33 -8.17
CA GLY A 97 -11.35 -29.76 -8.52
C GLY A 97 -10.26 -30.13 -9.52
N CYS A 98 -9.37 -29.20 -9.89
CA CYS A 98 -8.13 -29.50 -10.60
C CYS A 98 -6.93 -29.19 -9.68
N GLU A 99 -6.09 -30.18 -9.40
CA GLU A 99 -4.81 -30.00 -8.69
C GLU A 99 -3.71 -29.63 -9.68
N ASP A 100 -3.73 -28.39 -10.17
CA ASP A 100 -2.60 -27.89 -10.94
C ASP A 100 -1.48 -27.50 -9.98
N THR A 101 -0.33 -28.17 -10.12
CA THR A 101 0.90 -27.82 -9.42
C THR A 101 1.74 -26.93 -10.33
N TYR A 102 2.00 -25.71 -9.88
CA TYR A 102 2.86 -24.76 -10.57
C TYR A 102 4.18 -24.66 -9.82
N GLY A 103 5.28 -24.76 -10.57
CA GLY A 103 6.63 -24.65 -10.05
C GLY A 103 7.37 -23.44 -10.63
N GLY A 104 8.24 -22.84 -9.84
CA GLY A 104 9.11 -21.76 -10.27
C GLY A 104 10.25 -21.52 -9.29
N TYR A 105 11.28 -20.80 -9.75
CA TYR A 105 12.35 -20.34 -8.87
C TYR A 105 11.93 -19.07 -8.16
N ASN A 106 12.21 -19.01 -6.86
CA ASN A 106 12.12 -17.77 -6.12
C ASN A 106 13.09 -16.73 -6.70
N PRO A 107 12.77 -15.43 -6.54
CA PRO A 107 13.64 -14.36 -6.99
C PRO A 107 15.02 -14.42 -6.31
N ASN A 108 16.01 -13.74 -6.89
CA ASN A 108 17.34 -13.66 -6.30
C ASN A 108 17.49 -12.49 -5.32
N GLU A 109 16.43 -11.70 -5.17
CA GLU A 109 16.39 -10.52 -4.33
C GLU A 109 15.03 -10.38 -3.60
N PRO A 110 15.00 -9.82 -2.38
CA PRO A 110 13.76 -9.65 -1.63
C PRO A 110 12.77 -8.68 -2.29
N GLN A 111 11.49 -8.90 -2.05
CA GLN A 111 10.36 -8.15 -2.62
C GLN A 111 10.46 -6.65 -2.35
N ILE A 112 10.97 -6.24 -1.19
CA ILE A 112 11.12 -4.82 -0.86
C ILE A 112 12.06 -4.10 -1.83
N PHE A 113 13.13 -4.76 -2.27
CA PHE A 113 14.06 -4.20 -3.25
C PHE A 113 13.41 -4.06 -4.62
N ARG A 114 12.66 -5.08 -5.07
CA ARG A 114 11.89 -5.01 -6.33
C ARG A 114 10.88 -3.87 -6.32
N THR A 115 10.20 -3.70 -5.20
CA THR A 115 9.18 -2.65 -5.02
C THR A 115 9.80 -1.25 -5.08
N LEU A 116 11.00 -1.07 -4.52
CA LEU A 116 11.64 0.25 -4.41
C LEU A 116 12.55 0.61 -5.57
N TYR A 117 13.18 -0.38 -6.20
CA TYR A 117 14.28 -0.17 -7.16
C TYR A 117 13.99 -0.78 -8.55
N GLY A 118 12.92 -1.56 -8.71
CA GLY A 118 12.53 -2.14 -9.99
C GLY A 118 13.66 -2.94 -10.63
N LYS A 119 14.11 -2.52 -11.82
CA LYS A 119 15.17 -3.20 -12.59
C LYS A 119 16.53 -3.23 -11.87
N ASN A 120 16.77 -2.31 -10.93
CA ASN A 120 18.03 -2.22 -10.19
C ASN A 120 18.00 -3.00 -8.86
N ALA A 121 16.94 -3.76 -8.59
CA ALA A 121 16.72 -4.41 -7.30
C ALA A 121 17.85 -5.38 -6.91
N ALA A 122 18.35 -6.18 -7.86
CA ALA A 122 19.42 -7.13 -7.61
C ALA A 122 20.74 -6.42 -7.21
N ASP A 123 21.09 -5.33 -7.88
CA ASP A 123 22.32 -4.58 -7.59
C ASP A 123 22.23 -3.86 -6.23
N GLU A 124 21.08 -3.26 -5.93
CA GLU A 124 20.86 -2.59 -4.64
C GLU A 124 20.82 -3.61 -3.48
N TYR A 125 20.25 -4.79 -3.69
CA TYR A 125 20.30 -5.87 -2.70
C TYR A 125 21.73 -6.38 -2.51
N LYS A 126 22.53 -6.52 -3.58
CA LYS A 126 23.94 -6.90 -3.47
C LYS A 126 24.73 -5.91 -2.62
N LYS A 127 24.57 -4.60 -2.85
CA LYS A 127 25.17 -3.56 -2.00
C LYS A 127 24.71 -3.66 -0.55
N PHE A 128 23.42 -3.88 -0.34
CA PHE A 128 22.87 -4.06 1.00
C PHE A 128 23.52 -5.23 1.76
N LYS A 129 23.85 -6.33 1.05
CA LYS A 129 24.49 -7.51 1.66
C LYS A 129 25.93 -7.28 2.10
N GLU A 130 26.61 -6.25 1.60
CA GLU A 130 27.97 -5.90 2.00
C GLU A 130 28.02 -5.22 3.38
N PHE A 131 26.89 -4.70 3.86
CA PHE A 131 26.79 -4.11 5.19
C PHE A 131 26.87 -5.15 6.31
N ASP A 132 27.40 -4.73 7.46
CA ASP A 132 27.31 -5.52 8.69
C ASP A 132 25.85 -5.68 9.16
N MET A 133 25.62 -6.61 10.09
CA MET A 133 24.27 -6.95 10.56
C MET A 133 23.49 -5.74 11.11
N TYR A 134 24.12 -4.86 11.91
CA TYR A 134 23.43 -3.71 12.50
C TYR A 134 23.09 -2.69 11.43
N LYS A 135 24.02 -2.47 10.50
CA LYS A 135 23.79 -1.58 9.37
C LYS A 135 22.69 -2.11 8.45
N GLN A 136 22.64 -3.41 8.18
CA GLN A 136 21.53 -4.04 7.44
C GLN A 136 20.19 -3.82 8.14
N ILE A 137 20.11 -3.95 9.47
CA ILE A 137 18.88 -3.74 10.24
C ILE A 137 18.43 -2.27 10.14
N GLY A 138 19.37 -1.34 10.32
CA GLY A 138 19.09 0.09 10.21
C GLY A 138 18.66 0.52 8.81
N GLU A 139 19.28 -0.03 7.76
CA GLU A 139 18.87 0.25 6.38
C GLU A 139 17.53 -0.42 6.03
N LEU A 140 17.26 -1.62 6.53
CA LEU A 140 15.98 -2.30 6.29
C LEU A 140 14.80 -1.51 6.87
N SER A 141 14.92 -0.94 8.07
CA SER A 141 13.86 -0.11 8.66
C SER A 141 13.57 1.14 7.82
N LYS A 142 14.60 1.77 7.26
CA LYS A 142 14.46 2.90 6.32
C LYS A 142 13.81 2.47 5.00
N LEU A 143 14.18 1.32 4.46
CA LEU A 143 13.55 0.77 3.24
C LEU A 143 12.06 0.50 3.46
N LEU A 144 11.69 -0.09 4.60
CA LEU A 144 10.29 -0.34 4.96
C LEU A 144 9.50 0.96 5.05
N GLU A 145 10.05 1.98 5.70
CA GLU A 145 9.42 3.29 5.76
C GLU A 145 9.28 3.94 4.38
N LYS A 146 10.32 3.88 3.55
CA LYS A 146 10.30 4.40 2.18
C LYS A 146 9.21 3.72 1.35
N ARG A 147 9.08 2.39 1.46
CA ARG A 147 8.05 1.60 0.78
C ARG A 147 6.65 2.08 1.16
N ASP A 148 6.40 2.27 2.45
CA ASP A 148 5.07 2.63 2.91
C ASP A 148 4.71 4.08 2.61
N LYS A 149 5.67 5.01 2.70
CA LYS A 149 5.50 6.39 2.23
C LYS A 149 5.14 6.42 0.74
N ASN A 150 5.83 5.65 -0.09
CA ASN A 150 5.52 5.53 -1.52
C ASN A 150 4.11 4.97 -1.75
N ASN A 151 3.73 3.92 -1.01
CA ASN A 151 2.40 3.32 -1.12
C ASN A 151 1.28 4.27 -0.71
N ILE A 152 1.49 5.08 0.34
CA ILE A 152 0.56 6.13 0.78
C ILE A 152 0.40 7.17 -0.33
N ALA A 153 1.51 7.70 -0.85
CA ALA A 153 1.48 8.70 -1.92
C ALA A 153 0.76 8.19 -3.18
N ILE A 154 1.01 6.95 -3.59
CA ILE A 154 0.32 6.32 -4.73
C ILE A 154 -1.19 6.22 -4.47
N ARG A 155 -1.61 5.83 -3.26
CA ARG A 155 -3.04 5.74 -2.91
C ARG A 155 -3.71 7.11 -2.92
N GLU A 156 -3.04 8.13 -2.38
CA GLU A 156 -3.54 9.51 -2.37
C GLU A 156 -3.67 10.07 -3.78
N ALA A 157 -2.66 9.89 -4.62
CA ALA A 157 -2.70 10.30 -6.02
C ALA A 157 -3.85 9.61 -6.80
N ARG A 158 -4.08 8.31 -6.56
CA ARG A 158 -5.21 7.58 -7.17
C ARG A 158 -6.56 8.10 -6.70
N LYS A 159 -6.71 8.44 -5.41
CA LYS A 159 -7.94 9.03 -4.87
C LYS A 159 -8.19 10.41 -5.48
N ALA A 160 -7.18 11.26 -5.56
CA ALA A 160 -7.26 12.58 -6.16
C ALA A 160 -7.66 12.50 -7.65
N LYS A 161 -7.06 11.57 -8.41
CA LYS A 161 -7.41 11.35 -9.82
C LYS A 161 -8.89 10.96 -9.98
N LYS A 162 -9.37 9.99 -9.19
CA LYS A 162 -10.78 9.57 -9.23
C LYS A 162 -11.74 10.69 -8.84
N ALA A 163 -11.36 11.53 -7.88
CA ALA A 163 -12.17 12.69 -7.49
C ALA A 163 -12.27 13.71 -8.63
N ALA A 164 -11.16 14.01 -9.30
CA ALA A 164 -11.14 14.92 -10.46
C ALA A 164 -11.96 14.39 -11.63
N GLU A 165 -11.84 13.10 -11.97
CA GLU A 165 -12.65 12.44 -13.01
C GLU A 165 -14.16 12.53 -12.70
N LEU A 166 -14.54 12.38 -11.42
CA LEU A 166 -15.93 12.51 -10.98
C LEU A 166 -16.46 13.95 -11.05
N GLU A 167 -15.63 14.94 -10.71
CA GLU A 167 -16.01 16.36 -10.83
C GLU A 167 -16.16 16.78 -12.30
N GLU A 168 -15.26 16.33 -13.18
CA GLU A 168 -15.35 16.59 -14.61
C GLU A 168 -16.63 15.97 -15.22
N ALA A 169 -16.97 14.73 -14.84
CA ALA A 169 -18.20 14.08 -15.26
C ALA A 169 -19.46 14.87 -14.83
N LYS A 170 -19.50 15.35 -13.57
CA LYS A 170 -20.60 16.19 -13.06
C LYS A 170 -20.70 17.52 -13.80
N ALA A 171 -19.56 18.16 -14.09
CA ALA A 171 -19.54 19.40 -14.85
C ALA A 171 -20.04 19.19 -16.30
N GLY A 172 -19.67 18.07 -16.92
CA GLY A 172 -20.17 17.66 -18.23
C GLY A 172 -21.69 17.45 -18.24
N GLU A 173 -22.23 16.76 -17.23
CA GLU A 173 -23.67 16.56 -17.08
C GLU A 173 -24.43 17.88 -16.93
N LEU A 174 -23.89 18.83 -16.15
CA LEU A 174 -24.49 20.15 -15.97
C LEU A 174 -24.50 20.96 -17.27
N ARG A 175 -23.41 20.91 -18.05
CA ARG A 175 -23.33 21.55 -19.37
C ARG A 175 -24.34 20.96 -20.35
N LEU A 176 -24.48 19.64 -20.35
CA LEU A 176 -25.46 18.96 -21.21
C LEU A 176 -26.89 19.34 -20.83
N LYS A 177 -27.22 19.36 -19.53
CA LYS A 177 -28.53 19.84 -19.04
C LYS A 177 -28.82 21.27 -19.48
N LYS A 178 -27.84 22.19 -19.37
CA LYS A 178 -27.99 23.57 -19.85
C LYS A 178 -28.25 23.63 -21.36
N ALA A 179 -27.42 22.95 -22.16
CA ALA A 179 -27.56 22.94 -23.61
C ALA A 179 -28.92 22.36 -24.06
N THR A 180 -29.40 21.30 -23.40
CA THR A 180 -30.73 20.74 -23.65
C THR A 180 -31.82 21.75 -23.31
N ASN A 181 -31.75 22.40 -22.15
CA ASN A 181 -32.74 23.41 -21.76
C ASN A 181 -32.75 24.59 -22.75
N ASP A 182 -31.59 25.12 -23.11
CA ASP A 182 -31.47 26.22 -24.08
C ASP A 182 -32.07 25.84 -25.45
N LEU A 183 -31.87 24.58 -25.89
CA LEU A 183 -32.44 24.07 -27.13
C LEU A 183 -33.97 23.94 -27.03
N MET A 184 -34.48 23.40 -25.93
CA MET A 184 -35.91 23.27 -25.69
C MET A 184 -36.59 24.62 -25.58
N ASP A 185 -35.97 25.61 -24.93
CA ASP A 185 -36.49 26.98 -24.82
C ASP A 185 -36.48 27.68 -26.19
N LYS A 186 -35.43 27.49 -26.99
CA LYS A 186 -35.31 28.12 -28.33
C LYS A 186 -36.34 27.60 -29.33
N TYR A 187 -36.64 26.32 -29.30
CA TYR A 187 -37.57 25.68 -30.25
C TYR A 187 -38.90 25.29 -29.60
N LYS A 188 -39.21 25.86 -28.43
CA LYS A 188 -40.47 25.61 -27.75
C LYS A 188 -41.61 26.10 -28.63
N ALA A 189 -42.37 25.15 -29.17
CA ALA A 189 -43.60 25.41 -29.88
C ALA A 189 -44.72 24.66 -29.15
N ASP A 190 -45.86 25.32 -28.95
CA ASP A 190 -47.07 24.66 -28.51
C ASP A 190 -47.61 23.85 -29.68
N PHE A 191 -47.27 22.57 -29.71
CA PHE A 191 -47.91 21.64 -30.63
C PHE A 191 -49.34 21.43 -30.12
N PRO A 192 -50.39 21.74 -30.91
CA PRO A 192 -51.73 21.33 -30.53
C PRO A 192 -51.73 19.81 -30.35
N GLU A 193 -52.36 19.30 -29.29
CA GLU A 193 -52.51 17.85 -29.09
C GLU A 193 -53.07 17.25 -30.39
N GLU A 194 -52.26 16.47 -31.10
CA GLU A 194 -52.75 15.70 -32.23
C GLU A 194 -53.82 14.76 -31.69
N GLN A 195 -55.08 15.08 -31.99
CA GLN A 195 -56.14 14.10 -31.92
C GLN A 195 -55.75 12.98 -32.87
N PHE A 196 -55.21 11.89 -32.32
CA PHE A 196 -55.00 10.65 -33.06
C PHE A 196 -56.35 10.13 -33.55
N GLU A 197 -56.81 10.62 -34.71
CA GLU A 197 -57.85 9.94 -35.46
C GLU A 197 -57.25 8.59 -35.91
N LYS A 198 -57.64 7.52 -35.23
CA LYS A 198 -57.48 6.13 -35.69
C LYS A 198 -58.23 5.95 -37.01
N LYS A 199 -57.68 6.40 -38.14
CA LYS A 199 -58.22 6.08 -39.46
C LYS A 199 -57.10 5.66 -40.42
N GLY A 200 -57.06 4.37 -40.70
CA GLY A 200 -56.80 3.89 -42.06
C GLY A 200 -55.51 3.14 -42.38
N ILE A 201 -54.54 3.01 -41.46
CA ILE A 201 -53.29 2.29 -41.79
C ILE A 201 -53.52 0.78 -42.01
N PHE A 202 -54.55 0.19 -41.38
CA PHE A 202 -54.90 -1.22 -41.58
C PHE A 202 -55.54 -1.56 -42.93
N ARG A 203 -56.08 -0.59 -43.70
CA ARG A 203 -56.67 -0.89 -45.03
C ARG A 203 -55.63 -1.08 -46.13
N ARG A 204 -54.45 -0.45 -46.04
CA ARG A 204 -53.39 -0.62 -47.07
C ARG A 204 -52.61 -1.93 -46.95
N PHE A 205 -52.62 -2.60 -45.80
CA PHE A 205 -51.92 -3.88 -45.62
C PHE A 205 -52.75 -5.10 -46.07
N LEU A 206 -54.08 -5.03 -46.02
CA LEU A 206 -54.96 -6.17 -46.35
C LEU A 206 -55.23 -6.37 -47.85
N ASP A 207 -55.09 -5.33 -48.68
CA ASP A 207 -55.23 -5.44 -50.15
C ASP A 207 -54.01 -6.08 -50.83
N LYS A 208 -52.90 -6.27 -50.10
CA LYS A 208 -51.69 -6.93 -50.64
C LYS A 208 -51.69 -8.45 -50.48
N PHE A 209 -52.67 -9.02 -49.76
CA PHE A 209 -52.76 -10.46 -49.44
C PHE A 209 -53.99 -11.16 -50.03
N LYS A 210 -54.76 -10.51 -50.92
CA LYS A 210 -55.74 -11.17 -51.79
C LYS A 210 -55.26 -11.15 -53.25
N ARG A 211 -54.36 -12.07 -53.58
CA ARG A 211 -54.25 -12.70 -54.90
C ARG A 211 -54.31 -14.20 -54.69
#